data_AF-A0A7Y2C356-F1
#
_entry.id   AF-A0A7Y2C356-F1
#
_cell.length_a   1.000
_cell.length_b   1.000
_cell.length_c   1.000
_cell.angle_alpha   90.00
_cell.angle_beta   90.00
_cell.angle_gamma   90.00
#
_symmetry.space_group_name_H-M   'P 1'
#
loop_
_entity.id
_entity.type
_entity.pdbx_description
1 polymer ?
#
loop_
_entity_poly.entity_id
_entity_poly.type
_entity_poly.pdbx_seq_one_letter_code
_entity_poly.pdbx_strand_id
1 'polypeptide(L)'
;MNSKKFHPDFHTHLGEDEQSQMLQKSSLNNKAYKTLKDEYLRIGYILKELDLMGEDIKQELPMEFLSEMMEINENLMELQFDPDPEKLTTAKAAVNKNLIELREGVSEFLLEDPLDTNEQTLLSIRTFYLKRKYLLRMLENLDSFANPEREIDPFK
;
A
#
# COMPACT_ATOMS: atom_id res chain seq x y z
N MET A 1 14.51 -14.04 -14.84
CA MET A 1 15.02 -13.80 -13.47
C MET A 1 16.54 -13.90 -13.44
N ASN A 2 17.25 -12.80 -13.17
CA ASN A 2 18.72 -12.77 -13.04
C ASN A 2 19.19 -13.04 -11.59
N SER A 3 18.42 -13.82 -10.82
CA SER A 3 18.79 -14.21 -9.44
C SER A 3 20.12 -14.99 -9.40
N LYS A 4 20.45 -15.72 -10.48
CA LYS A 4 21.71 -16.48 -10.58
C LYS A 4 22.96 -15.63 -10.76
N LYS A 5 22.88 -14.40 -11.30
CA LYS A 5 24.08 -13.57 -11.56
C LYS A 5 24.66 -12.92 -10.30
N PHE A 6 23.85 -12.82 -9.24
CA PHE A 6 24.23 -12.11 -8.02
C PHE A 6 24.05 -12.94 -6.74
N HIS A 7 24.00 -14.26 -6.86
CA HIS A 7 24.00 -15.13 -5.69
C HIS A 7 25.37 -15.03 -4.99
N PRO A 8 25.44 -14.82 -3.67
CA PRO A 8 26.70 -14.65 -2.94
C PRO A 8 27.67 -15.82 -3.15
N ASP A 9 27.15 -17.03 -3.36
CA ASP A 9 27.96 -18.23 -3.64
C ASP A 9 28.77 -18.17 -4.95
N PHE A 10 28.45 -17.28 -5.90
CA PHE A 10 29.25 -17.09 -7.13
C PHE A 10 30.39 -16.07 -6.97
N HIS A 11 30.47 -15.37 -5.83
CA HIS A 11 31.30 -14.17 -5.65
C HIS A 11 32.19 -14.21 -4.41
N THR A 12 32.35 -15.38 -3.80
CA THR A 12 33.22 -15.61 -2.61
C THR A 12 34.70 -15.35 -2.87
N HIS A 13 35.11 -15.20 -4.14
CA HIS A 13 36.48 -14.88 -4.54
C HIS A 13 36.71 -13.38 -4.86
N LEU A 14 35.66 -12.55 -4.83
CA LEU A 14 35.77 -11.10 -5.07
C LEU A 14 36.17 -10.35 -3.80
N GLY A 15 36.82 -9.19 -3.94
CA GLY A 15 37.15 -8.33 -2.79
C GLY A 15 35.89 -7.81 -2.08
N GLU A 16 36.02 -7.45 -0.80
CA GLU A 16 34.88 -7.02 0.04
C GLU A 16 34.07 -5.86 -0.60
N ASP A 17 34.74 -4.91 -1.26
CA ASP A 17 34.11 -3.79 -1.96
C ASP A 17 33.25 -4.24 -3.16
N GLU A 18 33.71 -5.23 -3.92
CA GLU A 18 32.99 -5.78 -5.06
C GLU A 18 31.77 -6.60 -4.60
N GLN A 19 31.93 -7.41 -3.54
CA GLN A 19 30.81 -8.13 -2.93
C GLN A 19 29.74 -7.16 -2.42
N SER A 20 30.14 -6.09 -1.74
CA SER A 20 29.23 -5.03 -1.26
C SER A 20 28.45 -4.37 -2.40
N GLN A 21 29.14 -3.98 -3.49
CA GLN A 21 28.48 -3.40 -4.67
C GLN A 21 27.49 -4.37 -5.33
N MET A 22 27.82 -5.66 -5.38
CA MET A 22 26.93 -6.68 -5.94
C MET A 22 25.68 -6.92 -5.08
N LEU A 23 25.84 -6.91 -3.75
CA LEU A 23 24.72 -6.99 -2.81
C LEU A 23 23.80 -5.77 -2.96
N GLN A 24 24.35 -4.56 -3.09
CA GLN A 24 23.58 -3.35 -3.31
C GLN A 24 22.77 -3.40 -4.61
N LYS A 25 23.39 -3.81 -5.73
CA LYS A 25 22.69 -3.96 -7.02
C LYS A 25 21.57 -5.00 -6.95
N SER A 26 21.80 -6.10 -6.24
CA SER A 26 20.79 -7.14 -6.04
C SER A 26 19.63 -6.65 -5.20
N SER A 27 19.93 -5.93 -4.12
CA SER A 27 18.92 -5.32 -3.25
C SER A 27 18.06 -4.33 -4.03
N LEU A 28 18.69 -3.48 -4.85
CA LEU A 28 17.98 -2.54 -5.72
C LEU A 28 17.06 -3.26 -6.72
N ASN A 29 17.56 -4.30 -7.39
CA ASN A 29 16.78 -5.08 -8.35
C ASN A 29 15.58 -5.77 -7.68
N ASN A 30 15.78 -6.35 -6.50
CA ASN A 30 14.70 -6.98 -5.72
C ASN A 30 13.66 -5.95 -5.28
N LYS A 31 14.09 -4.75 -4.86
CA LYS A 31 13.19 -3.65 -4.49
C LYS A 31 12.37 -3.21 -5.70
N ALA A 32 13.02 -2.96 -6.84
CA ALA A 32 12.36 -2.59 -8.08
C ALA A 32 11.34 -3.65 -8.52
N TYR A 33 11.72 -4.93 -8.49
CA TYR A 33 10.81 -6.02 -8.84
C TYR A 33 9.58 -6.07 -7.90
N LYS A 34 9.78 -5.96 -6.58
CA LYS A 34 8.67 -5.94 -5.62
C LYS A 34 7.72 -4.77 -5.88
N THR A 35 8.27 -3.57 -6.05
CA THR A 35 7.50 -2.35 -6.31
C THR A 35 6.73 -2.43 -7.61
N LEU A 36 7.34 -2.90 -8.70
CA LEU A 36 6.71 -2.93 -10.02
C LEU A 36 5.73 -4.11 -10.21
N LYS A 37 5.89 -5.19 -9.44
CA LYS A 37 4.98 -6.34 -9.47
C LYS A 37 3.67 -6.07 -8.74
N ASP A 38 3.73 -5.36 -7.62
CA ASP A 38 2.56 -5.03 -6.83
C ASP A 38 1.86 -3.79 -7.40
N GLU A 39 0.57 -3.91 -7.72
CA GLU A 39 -0.22 -2.84 -8.33
C GLU A 39 -0.23 -1.57 -7.47
N TYR A 40 -0.38 -1.70 -6.16
CA TYR A 40 -0.45 -0.57 -5.24
C TYR A 40 0.90 0.12 -5.08
N LEU A 41 1.97 -0.66 -4.92
CA LEU A 41 3.32 -0.11 -4.84
C LEU A 41 3.73 0.57 -6.15
N ARG A 42 3.34 0.01 -7.29
CA ARG A 42 3.59 0.59 -8.61
C ARG A 42 2.86 1.91 -8.80
N ILE A 43 1.57 1.99 -8.44
CA ILE A 43 0.80 3.24 -8.51
C ILE A 43 1.45 4.30 -7.60
N GLY A 44 1.78 3.95 -6.35
CA GLY A 44 2.43 4.86 -5.43
C GLY A 44 3.79 5.36 -5.94
N TYR A 45 4.54 4.50 -6.62
CA TYR A 45 5.79 4.87 -7.27
C TYR A 45 5.55 5.88 -8.41
N ILE A 46 4.61 5.61 -9.33
CA ILE A 46 4.29 6.51 -10.45
C ILE A 46 3.83 7.88 -9.93
N LEU A 47 2.92 7.92 -8.95
CA LEU A 47 2.44 9.18 -8.36
C LEU A 47 3.60 9.98 -7.74
N LYS A 48 4.59 9.31 -7.14
CA LYS A 48 5.78 9.98 -6.60
C LYS A 48 6.66 10.56 -7.72
N GLU A 49 6.89 9.83 -8.80
CA GLU A 49 7.69 10.31 -9.93
C GLU A 49 7.04 11.51 -10.64
N LEU A 50 5.70 11.61 -10.60
CA LEU A 50 4.92 12.74 -11.10
C LEU A 50 4.78 13.89 -10.09
N ASP A 51 5.47 13.82 -8.95
CA ASP A 51 5.38 14.77 -7.83
C ASP A 51 3.95 14.95 -7.27
N LEU A 52 3.08 13.94 -7.41
CA LEU A 52 1.70 13.97 -6.92
C LEU A 52 1.56 13.46 -5.47
N MET A 53 2.66 13.34 -4.73
CA MET A 53 2.70 12.78 -3.37
C MET A 53 3.32 13.70 -2.32
N GLY A 54 3.68 14.94 -2.70
CA GLY A 54 4.31 15.92 -1.80
C GLY A 54 3.40 16.42 -0.67
N GLU A 55 4.02 16.84 0.45
CA GLU A 55 3.35 17.36 1.65
C GLU A 55 2.54 18.65 1.39
N ASP A 56 2.95 19.44 0.40
CA ASP A 56 2.26 20.68 0.00
C ASP A 56 0.98 20.41 -0.80
N ILE A 57 0.78 19.20 -1.30
CA ILE A 57 -0.36 18.85 -2.12
C ILE A 57 -1.48 18.33 -1.22
N LYS A 58 -2.17 19.24 -0.54
CA LYS A 58 -3.39 18.92 0.21
C LYS A 58 -4.50 18.52 -0.75
N GLN A 59 -4.63 17.22 -0.99
CA GLN A 59 -5.89 16.67 -1.46
C GLN A 59 -6.54 15.96 -0.28
N GLU A 60 -7.62 16.55 0.20
CA GLU A 60 -8.45 15.95 1.22
C GLU A 60 -9.18 14.76 0.59
N LEU A 61 -9.27 13.65 1.34
CA LEU A 61 -10.12 12.55 0.95
C LEU A 61 -11.57 13.07 0.83
N PRO A 62 -12.37 12.57 -0.13
CA PRO A 62 -13.74 13.01 -0.28
C PRO A 62 -14.52 12.90 1.03
N MET A 63 -15.31 13.93 1.36
CA MET A 63 -16.08 13.99 2.61
C MET A 63 -16.96 12.75 2.82
N GLU A 64 -17.63 12.29 1.77
CA GLU A 64 -18.46 11.07 1.81
C GLU A 64 -17.66 9.84 2.27
N PHE A 65 -16.43 9.69 1.78
CA PHE A 65 -15.54 8.62 2.20
C PHE A 65 -15.13 8.80 3.67
N LEU A 66 -14.77 10.01 4.09
CA LEU A 66 -14.38 10.28 5.48
C LEU A 66 -15.53 9.99 6.45
N SER A 67 -16.76 10.34 6.11
CA SER A 67 -17.95 10.06 6.92
C SER A 67 -18.17 8.56 7.11
N GLU A 68 -18.09 7.77 6.03
CA GLU A 68 -18.21 6.30 6.11
C GLU A 68 -17.08 5.70 6.98
N MET A 69 -15.86 6.20 6.83
CA MET A 69 -14.73 5.74 7.64
C MET A 69 -14.85 6.13 9.11
N MET A 70 -15.46 7.27 9.42
CA MET A 70 -15.76 7.68 10.80
C MET A 70 -16.73 6.69 11.45
N GLU A 71 -17.82 6.33 10.76
CA GLU A 71 -18.78 5.35 11.26
C GLU A 71 -18.12 3.99 11.55
N ILE A 72 -17.25 3.51 10.66
CA ILE A 72 -16.50 2.27 10.92
C ILE A 72 -15.61 2.43 12.16
N ASN A 73 -14.83 3.52 12.26
CA ASN A 73 -13.94 3.75 13.40
C ASN A 73 -14.68 3.88 14.74
N GLU A 74 -15.86 4.50 14.76
CA GLU A 74 -16.70 4.60 15.95
C GLU A 74 -17.13 3.20 16.42
N ASN A 75 -17.61 2.36 15.50
CA ASN A 75 -17.92 0.96 15.80
C ASN A 75 -16.68 0.19 16.33
N LEU A 76 -15.47 0.49 15.84
CA LEU A 76 -14.24 -0.12 16.36
C LEU A 76 -13.87 0.37 17.76
N MET A 77 -14.18 1.61 18.09
CA MET A 77 -13.96 2.14 19.43
C MET A 77 -14.87 1.44 20.44
N GLU A 78 -16.12 1.15 20.08
CA GLU A 78 -17.03 0.38 20.92
C GLU A 78 -16.49 -1.04 21.20
N LEU A 79 -15.90 -1.69 20.19
CA LEU A 79 -15.30 -3.03 20.33
C LEU A 79 -14.11 -3.09 21.30
N GLN A 80 -13.48 -1.95 21.59
CA GLN A 80 -12.41 -1.89 22.60
C GLN A 80 -12.96 -2.05 24.01
N PHE A 81 -14.19 -1.59 24.26
CA PHE A 81 -14.85 -1.65 25.56
C PHE A 81 -15.71 -2.90 25.71
N ASP A 82 -16.34 -3.36 24.62
CA ASP A 82 -17.17 -4.56 24.56
C ASP A 82 -16.76 -5.45 23.37
N PRO A 83 -15.74 -6.33 23.54
CA PRO A 83 -15.22 -7.14 22.46
C PRO A 83 -16.24 -8.14 21.92
N ASP A 84 -16.56 -8.00 20.63
CA ASP A 84 -17.49 -8.88 19.92
C ASP A 84 -16.83 -9.39 18.62
N PRO A 85 -16.50 -10.70 18.55
CA PRO A 85 -15.88 -11.31 17.37
C PRO A 85 -16.74 -11.24 16.10
N GLU A 86 -18.07 -11.25 16.22
CA GLU A 86 -18.97 -11.17 15.06
C GLU A 86 -18.96 -9.75 14.48
N LYS A 87 -19.01 -8.74 15.33
CA LYS A 87 -18.85 -7.33 14.91
C LYS A 87 -17.48 -7.06 14.30
N LEU A 88 -16.41 -7.61 14.88
CA LEU A 88 -15.06 -7.48 14.31
C LEU A 88 -14.97 -8.11 12.91
N THR A 89 -15.56 -9.30 12.74
CA THR A 89 -15.63 -9.99 11.44
C THR A 89 -16.44 -9.18 10.42
N THR A 90 -17.56 -8.60 10.85
CA THR A 90 -18.42 -7.74 10.03
C THR A 90 -17.70 -6.48 9.58
N ALA A 91 -16.98 -5.81 10.49
CA ALA A 91 -16.17 -4.64 10.15
C ALA A 91 -15.07 -4.98 9.13
N LYS A 92 -14.36 -6.10 9.31
CA LYS A 92 -13.37 -6.57 8.33
C LYS A 92 -14.00 -6.83 6.97
N ALA A 93 -15.19 -7.44 6.92
CA ALA A 93 -15.89 -7.69 5.67
C ALA A 93 -16.29 -6.39 4.97
N ALA A 94 -16.77 -5.40 5.72
CA ALA A 94 -17.14 -4.08 5.19
C ALA A 94 -15.93 -3.34 4.58
N VAL A 95 -14.78 -3.36 5.26
CA VAL A 95 -13.54 -2.74 4.73
C VAL A 95 -13.02 -3.47 3.49
N ASN A 96 -13.08 -4.81 3.47
CA ASN A 96 -12.68 -5.59 2.29
C ASN A 96 -13.61 -5.36 1.09
N LYS A 97 -14.93 -5.23 1.34
CA LYS A 97 -15.89 -4.86 0.30
C LYS A 97 -15.54 -3.49 -0.30
N ASN A 98 -15.29 -2.50 0.56
CA ASN A 98 -14.83 -1.17 0.15
C ASN A 98 -13.56 -1.21 -0.71
N LEU A 99 -12.58 -2.06 -0.36
CA LEU A 99 -11.37 -2.24 -1.16
C LEU A 99 -11.65 -2.79 -2.56
N ILE A 100 -12.61 -3.70 -2.70
CA ILE A 100 -13.02 -4.28 -3.98
C ILE A 100 -13.70 -3.22 -4.84
N GLU A 101 -14.72 -2.55 -4.31
CA GLU A 101 -15.47 -1.51 -5.01
C GLU A 101 -14.56 -0.35 -5.44
N LEU A 102 -13.64 0.05 -4.56
CA LEU A 102 -12.64 1.07 -4.86
C LEU A 102 -11.73 0.68 -6.02
N ARG A 103 -11.32 -0.60 -6.11
CA ARG A 103 -10.48 -1.12 -7.22
C ARG A 103 -11.25 -1.18 -8.53
N GLU A 104 -12.51 -1.59 -8.50
CA GLU A 104 -13.35 -1.64 -9.69
C GLU A 104 -13.54 -0.23 -10.27
N GLY A 105 -13.79 0.77 -9.42
CA GLY A 105 -13.99 2.16 -9.82
C GLY A 105 -12.76 2.86 -10.43
N VAL A 106 -11.56 2.30 -10.33
CA VAL A 106 -10.34 2.85 -10.96
C VAL A 106 -9.81 1.99 -12.11
N SER A 107 -10.41 0.84 -12.35
CA SER A 107 -9.85 -0.20 -13.22
C SER A 107 -9.58 0.26 -14.66
N GLU A 108 -10.49 1.07 -15.22
CA GLU A 108 -10.35 1.63 -16.57
C GLU A 108 -9.16 2.60 -16.67
N PHE A 109 -8.97 3.45 -15.66
CA PHE A 109 -7.86 4.42 -15.62
C PHE A 109 -6.49 3.74 -15.48
N LEU A 110 -6.44 2.54 -14.90
CA LEU A 110 -5.18 1.78 -14.75
C LEU A 110 -4.73 1.10 -16.05
N LEU A 111 -5.56 1.11 -17.09
CA LEU A 111 -5.22 0.58 -18.41
C LEU A 111 -4.64 1.65 -19.35
N GLU A 112 -4.78 2.93 -19.01
CA GLU A 112 -4.25 4.05 -19.80
C GLU A 112 -2.73 4.24 -19.56
N ASP A 113 -2.02 4.78 -20.54
CA ASP A 113 -0.61 5.14 -20.38
C ASP A 113 -0.52 6.38 -19.46
N PRO A 114 0.12 6.28 -18.28
CA PRO A 114 0.23 7.41 -17.35
C PRO A 114 0.90 8.65 -17.95
N LEU A 115 1.70 8.50 -19.00
CA LEU A 115 2.40 9.59 -19.68
C LEU A 115 1.54 10.32 -20.71
N ASP A 116 0.43 9.72 -21.15
CA ASP A 116 -0.56 10.30 -22.08
C ASP A 116 -1.90 10.56 -21.37
N THR A 117 -1.92 10.38 -20.04
CA THR A 117 -3.10 10.53 -19.19
C THR A 117 -3.30 11.99 -18.81
N ASN A 118 -4.55 12.47 -18.85
CA ASN A 118 -4.88 13.83 -18.45
C ASN A 118 -4.80 14.03 -16.91
N GLU A 119 -4.68 15.28 -16.47
CA GLU A 119 -4.56 15.64 -15.04
C GLU A 119 -5.74 15.13 -14.19
N GLN A 120 -6.96 15.16 -14.72
CA GLN A 120 -8.14 14.71 -13.98
C GLN A 120 -8.09 13.20 -13.67
N THR A 121 -7.63 12.39 -14.63
CA THR A 121 -7.43 10.95 -14.42
C THR A 121 -6.30 10.70 -13.40
N LEU A 122 -5.20 11.46 -13.45
CA LEU A 122 -4.13 11.36 -12.46
C LEU A 122 -4.61 11.69 -11.04
N LEU A 123 -5.46 12.72 -10.88
CA LEU A 123 -6.09 13.07 -9.61
C LEU A 123 -7.05 11.98 -9.10
N SER A 124 -7.76 11.29 -10.00
CA SER A 124 -8.61 10.14 -9.66
C SER A 124 -7.78 8.95 -9.19
N ILE A 125 -6.69 8.61 -9.89
CA ILE A 125 -5.74 7.54 -9.50
C ILE A 125 -5.12 7.86 -8.13
N ARG A 126 -4.76 9.13 -7.90
CA ARG A 126 -4.26 9.59 -6.61
C ARG A 126 -5.30 9.44 -5.50
N THR A 127 -6.54 9.87 -5.74
CA THR A 127 -7.63 9.72 -4.77
C THR A 127 -7.87 8.25 -4.45
N PHE A 128 -7.87 7.39 -5.45
CA PHE A 128 -7.90 5.94 -5.28
C PHE A 128 -6.76 5.44 -4.38
N TYR A 129 -5.53 5.85 -4.65
CA TYR A 129 -4.36 5.45 -3.88
C TYR A 129 -4.49 5.85 -2.41
N LEU A 130 -4.93 7.08 -2.13
CA LEU A 130 -5.12 7.58 -0.75
C LEU A 130 -6.24 6.84 -0.01
N LYS A 131 -7.38 6.59 -0.66
CA LYS A 131 -8.48 5.79 -0.08
C LYS A 131 -8.02 4.36 0.23
N ARG A 132 -7.30 3.72 -0.70
CA ARG A 132 -6.76 2.37 -0.50
C ARG A 132 -5.77 2.32 0.65
N LYS A 133 -4.86 3.32 0.74
CA LYS A 133 -3.92 3.45 1.86
C LYS A 133 -4.66 3.54 3.21
N TYR A 134 -5.74 4.32 3.26
CA TYR A 134 -6.54 4.46 4.47
C TYR A 134 -7.19 3.12 4.89
N LEU A 135 -7.87 2.45 3.96
CA LEU A 135 -8.54 1.16 4.21
C LEU A 135 -7.56 0.06 4.64
N LEU A 136 -6.35 0.01 4.05
CA LEU A 136 -5.31 -0.94 4.47
C LEU A 136 -4.85 -0.69 5.91
N ARG A 137 -4.65 0.56 6.32
CA ARG A 137 -4.33 0.90 7.72
C ARG A 137 -5.46 0.54 8.67
N MET A 138 -6.71 0.69 8.24
CA MET A 138 -7.87 0.27 9.03
C MET A 138 -7.91 -1.25 9.20
N LEU A 139 -7.59 -2.04 8.16
CA LEU A 139 -7.43 -3.49 8.27
C LEU A 139 -6.30 -3.89 9.22
N GLU A 140 -5.16 -3.19 9.17
CA GLU A 140 -4.05 -3.42 10.11
C GLU A 140 -4.50 -3.19 11.55
N ASN A 141 -5.22 -2.09 11.81
CA ASN A 141 -5.80 -1.82 13.12
C ASN A 141 -6.79 -2.93 13.54
N LEU A 142 -7.68 -3.36 12.64
CA LEU A 142 -8.62 -4.46 12.87
C LEU A 142 -7.92 -5.80 13.16
N ASP A 143 -6.80 -6.06 12.51
CA ASP A 143 -5.98 -7.25 12.77
C ASP A 143 -5.26 -7.17 14.10
N SER A 144 -4.86 -5.97 14.53
CA SER A 144 -4.31 -5.78 15.88
C SER A 144 -5.34 -6.09 16.99
N PHE A 145 -6.63 -5.74 16.78
CA PHE A 145 -7.71 -6.14 17.69
C PHE A 145 -7.96 -7.66 17.71
N ALA A 146 -7.82 -8.33 16.56
CA ALA A 146 -7.96 -9.78 16.47
C ALA A 146 -6.76 -10.55 17.06
N ASN A 147 -5.60 -9.89 17.16
CA ASN A 147 -4.36 -10.50 17.63
C ASN A 147 -3.52 -9.49 18.44
N PRO A 148 -3.91 -9.21 19.70
CA PRO A 148 -3.24 -8.21 20.53
C PRO A 148 -1.78 -8.56 20.90
N GLU A 149 -1.32 -9.78 20.60
CA GLU A 149 0.07 -10.23 20.80
C GLU A 149 0.99 -9.95 19.59
N ARG A 150 0.48 -9.40 18.48
CA ARG A 150 1.34 -8.94 17.38
C ARG A 150 2.04 -7.65 17.81
N GLU A 151 3.29 -7.77 18.26
CA GLU A 151 4.21 -6.63 18.29
C GLU A 151 4.17 -5.92 16.94
N ILE A 152 3.81 -4.64 16.98
CA ILE A 152 3.93 -3.74 15.85
C ILE A 152 5.43 -3.60 15.60
N ASP A 153 5.98 -4.38 14.67
CA ASP A 153 7.34 -4.18 14.18
C ASP A 153 7.40 -2.77 13.57
N PRO A 154 8.09 -1.80 14.19
CA PRO A 154 8.07 -0.42 13.76
C PRO A 154 8.87 -0.19 12.47
N PHE A 155 9.37 -1.25 11.82
CA PHE A 155 10.26 -1.18 10.67
C PHE A 155 9.80 -1.94 9.42
N LYS A 156 8.50 -2.26 9.28
CA LYS A 156 7.98 -2.89 8.05
C LYS A 156 7.39 -1.93 7.03
#